data_AF-A0A9P6EQX0-F1
#
_entry.id   AF-A0A9P6EQX0-F1
#
_cell.length_a   1.000
_cell.length_b   1.000
_cell.length_c   1.000
_cell.angle_alpha   90.00
_cell.angle_beta   90.00
_cell.angle_gamma   90.00
#
_symmetry.space_group_name_H-M   'P 1'
#
loop_
_entity.id
_entity.type
_entity.pdbx_description
1 polymer ?
#
loop_
_entity_poly.entity_id
_entity_poly.type
_entity_poly.pdbx_seq_one_letter_code
_entity_poly.pdbx_strand_id
1 'polypeptide(L)'
;DLEAISVSSWMTSVPHNLGNTSHGKLKADQWRALGTGLVITIATLQTTTVEHAEAYLTHITAYLNGIRALFPKYKLHSNHHLAVHIYNFLKLFGPVHSWWTFPFECLIRALQCMPSNFIIGELEEMISRAYTRSSNLCAILDKFGCPKVIQKSRPI
;
A
#
# COMPACT_ATOMS: atom_id res chain seq x y z
N ASP A 1 2.53 10.86 20.98
CA ASP A 1 3.02 9.50 20.70
C ASP A 1 3.58 9.35 19.29
N LEU A 2 4.69 10.05 18.99
CA LEU A 2 5.43 9.92 17.72
C LEU A 2 6.64 8.98 17.85
N GLU A 3 6.94 8.51 19.07
CA GLU A 3 8.14 7.72 19.39
C GLU A 3 8.09 6.27 18.86
N ALA A 4 6.91 5.77 18.51
CA ALA A 4 6.73 4.39 18.02
C ALA A 4 6.85 4.26 16.48
N ILE A 5 7.02 5.37 15.76
CA ILE A 5 7.08 5.34 14.29
C ILE A 5 8.55 5.18 13.86
N SER A 6 8.94 3.96 13.50
CA SER A 6 10.24 3.69 12.88
C SER A 6 10.29 4.32 11.50
N VAL A 7 10.90 5.49 11.38
CA VAL A 7 11.12 6.15 10.08
C VAL A 7 12.26 5.43 9.36
N SER A 8 12.13 5.20 8.06
CA SER A 8 13.17 4.59 7.24
C SER A 8 14.47 5.41 7.25
N SER A 9 15.63 4.75 7.30
CA SER A 9 16.95 5.37 7.54
C SER A 9 17.39 6.43 6.52
N TRP A 10 16.78 6.48 5.34
CA TRP A 10 17.03 7.49 4.30
C TRP A 10 16.24 8.78 4.48
N MET A 11 15.29 8.81 5.42
CA MET A 11 14.45 9.96 5.72
C MET A 11 15.01 10.70 6.94
N THR A 12 15.16 12.03 6.84
CA THR A 12 15.63 12.84 7.98
C THR A 12 14.71 12.62 9.18
N SER A 13 15.27 12.18 10.31
CA SER A 13 14.49 11.97 11.52
C SER A 13 13.81 13.26 11.96
N VAL A 14 12.55 13.13 12.34
CA VAL A 14 11.77 14.22 12.89
C VAL A 14 12.38 14.62 14.24
N PRO A 15 12.70 15.90 14.46
CA PRO A 15 13.32 16.31 15.71
C PRO A 15 12.41 16.06 16.93
N HIS A 16 13.01 15.49 17.97
CA HIS A 16 12.32 15.00 19.17
C HIS A 16 11.64 16.10 20.01
N ASN A 17 12.06 17.36 19.86
CA ASN A 17 11.60 18.51 20.65
C ASN A 17 10.69 19.46 19.85
N LEU A 18 9.88 18.90 18.95
CA LEU A 18 8.95 19.66 18.11
C LEU A 18 8.00 20.53 18.95
N GLY A 19 7.94 21.82 18.63
CA GLY A 19 7.10 22.79 19.34
C GLY A 19 7.72 23.36 20.63
N ASN A 20 8.88 22.87 21.08
CA ASN A 20 9.60 23.47 22.21
C ASN A 20 10.41 24.69 21.74
N THR A 21 10.34 25.79 22.48
CA THR A 21 11.05 27.05 22.21
C THR A 21 12.57 26.88 22.05
N SER A 22 13.15 25.82 22.62
CA SER A 22 14.58 25.50 22.58
C SER A 22 15.06 24.86 21.27
N HIS A 23 14.18 24.38 20.39
CA HIS A 23 14.61 23.70 19.15
C HIS A 23 14.89 24.68 17.98
N GLY A 24 14.36 25.89 18.04
CA GLY A 24 14.51 26.88 16.97
C GLY A 24 13.68 26.56 15.71
N LYS A 25 14.03 27.19 14.58
CA LYS A 25 13.31 27.01 13.30
C LYS A 25 13.62 25.65 12.68
N LEU A 26 12.58 24.94 12.27
CA LEU A 26 12.70 23.72 11.47
C LEU A 26 13.40 24.01 10.13
N LYS A 27 14.38 23.16 9.77
CA LYS A 27 15.05 23.20 8.48
C LYS A 27 14.12 22.69 7.37
N ALA A 28 14.37 23.11 6.13
CA ALA A 28 13.51 22.78 4.98
C ALA A 28 13.37 21.26 4.74
N ASP A 29 14.42 20.49 5.00
CA ASP A 29 14.43 19.03 4.94
C ASP A 29 13.62 18.39 6.08
N GLN A 30 13.61 18.98 7.27
CA GLN A 30 12.77 18.55 8.40
C GLN A 30 11.29 18.84 8.15
N TRP A 31 10.97 19.98 7.52
CA TRP A 31 9.59 20.29 7.08
C TRP A 31 9.07 19.27 6.06
N ARG A 32 9.94 18.87 5.11
CA ARG A 32 9.60 17.83 4.13
C ARG A 32 9.45 16.46 4.77
N ALA A 33 10.32 16.11 5.71
CA ALA A 33 10.22 14.86 6.45
C ALA A 33 8.92 14.77 7.26
N LEU A 34 8.52 15.86 7.92
CA LEU A 34 7.27 15.94 8.66
C LEU A 34 6.03 15.85 7.78
N GLY A 35 5.95 16.68 6.73
CA GLY A 35 4.76 16.76 5.90
C GLY A 35 4.55 15.52 5.02
N THR A 36 5.62 15.01 4.41
CA THR A 36 5.53 13.88 3.47
C THR A 36 5.74 12.54 4.17
N GLY A 37 6.60 12.47 5.19
CA GLY A 37 6.90 11.22 5.89
C GLY A 37 5.73 10.67 6.66
N LEU A 38 5.03 11.53 7.41
CA LEU A 38 3.90 11.09 8.22
C LEU A 38 2.74 10.55 7.36
N VAL A 39 2.48 11.19 6.22
CA VAL A 39 1.50 10.75 5.22
C VAL A 39 1.87 9.38 4.65
N ILE A 40 3.13 9.21 4.24
CA ILE A 40 3.61 7.95 3.66
C ILE A 40 3.57 6.84 4.71
N THR A 41 4.10 7.08 5.92
CA THR A 41 4.15 6.08 6.98
C THR A 41 2.76 5.55 7.29
N ILE A 42 1.77 6.43 7.52
CA ILE A 42 0.40 6.01 7.83
C ILE A 42 -0.21 5.21 6.67
N ALA A 43 0.00 5.64 5.43
CA ALA A 43 -0.49 4.90 4.26
C ALA A 43 0.14 3.51 4.15
N THR A 44 1.41 3.35 4.52
CA THR A 44 2.16 2.09 4.41
C THR A 44 2.11 1.22 5.67
N LEU A 45 1.27 1.56 6.66
CA LEU A 45 1.10 0.66 7.81
C LEU A 45 0.50 -0.68 7.35
N GLN A 46 0.92 -1.77 7.99
CA GLN A 46 0.37 -3.11 7.73
C GLN A 46 -1.04 -3.30 8.32
N THR A 47 -1.45 -2.39 9.19
CA THR A 47 -2.77 -2.35 9.83
C THR A 47 -3.36 -0.96 9.64
N THR A 48 -4.66 -0.90 9.38
CA THR A 48 -5.37 0.38 9.31
C THR A 48 -6.56 0.34 10.25
N THR A 49 -6.87 1.50 10.82
CA THR A 49 -8.07 1.75 11.62
C THR A 49 -8.69 3.05 11.12
N VAL A 50 -9.89 3.37 11.62
CA VAL A 50 -10.56 4.63 11.22
C VAL A 50 -9.70 5.84 11.63
N GLU A 51 -9.06 5.76 12.79
CA GLU A 51 -8.16 6.80 13.31
C GLU A 51 -6.95 6.99 12.40
N HIS A 52 -6.36 5.90 11.89
CA HIS A 52 -5.26 6.00 10.92
C HIS A 52 -5.71 6.68 9.63
N ALA A 53 -6.91 6.36 9.13
CA ALA A 53 -7.45 7.00 7.94
C ALA A 53 -7.71 8.50 8.16
N GLU A 54 -8.27 8.89 9.30
CA GLU A 54 -8.51 10.29 9.66
C GLU A 54 -7.21 11.08 9.86
N ALA A 55 -6.22 10.47 10.51
CA ALA A 55 -4.88 11.03 10.63
C ALA A 55 -4.24 11.23 9.26
N TYR A 56 -4.31 10.22 8.37
CA TYR A 56 -3.84 10.32 7.00
C TYR A 56 -4.47 11.51 6.27
N LEU A 57 -5.81 11.65 6.32
CA LEU A 57 -6.55 12.73 5.66
C LEU A 57 -6.12 14.11 6.18
N THR A 58 -5.91 14.22 7.50
CA THR A 58 -5.43 15.44 8.15
C THR A 58 -4.05 15.83 7.62
N HIS A 59 -3.12 14.87 7.56
CA HIS A 59 -1.76 15.11 7.14
C HIS A 59 -1.63 15.38 5.63
N ILE A 60 -2.36 14.65 4.77
CA ILE A 60 -2.31 14.90 3.32
C ILE A 60 -2.89 16.28 2.99
N THR A 61 -3.98 16.69 3.66
CA THR A 61 -4.57 18.02 3.48
C THR A 61 -3.60 19.12 3.95
N ALA A 62 -2.98 18.94 5.12
CA ALA A 62 -1.98 19.88 5.63
C ALA A 62 -0.77 20.01 4.69
N TYR A 63 -0.29 18.90 4.14
CA TYR A 63 0.78 18.86 3.15
C TYR A 63 0.42 19.63 1.87
N LEU A 64 -0.78 19.40 1.31
CA LEU A 64 -1.23 20.07 0.09
C LEU A 64 -1.43 21.58 0.30
N ASN A 65 -1.98 21.97 1.45
CA ASN A 65 -2.10 23.38 1.84
C ASN A 65 -0.72 24.03 2.01
N GLY A 66 0.24 23.31 2.59
CA GLY A 66 1.63 23.74 2.71
C GLY A 66 2.30 23.97 1.36
N ILE A 67 2.12 23.07 0.40
CA ILE A 67 2.61 23.26 -0.99
C ILE A 67 2.04 24.53 -1.60
N ARG A 68 0.73 24.74 -1.47
CA ARG A 68 0.06 25.88 -2.06
C ARG A 68 0.46 27.22 -1.43
N ALA A 69 0.76 27.22 -0.12
CA ALA A 69 1.27 28.39 0.58
C ALA A 69 2.73 28.71 0.23
N LEU A 70 3.60 27.69 0.18
CA LEU A 70 5.04 27.86 -0.07
C LEU A 70 5.36 28.07 -1.56
N PHE A 71 4.60 27.43 -2.45
CA PHE A 71 4.82 27.43 -3.89
C PHE A 71 3.53 27.78 -4.64
N PRO A 72 3.07 29.04 -4.58
CA PRO A 72 1.78 29.44 -5.19
C PRO A 72 1.72 29.28 -6.71
N LYS A 73 2.89 29.21 -7.38
CA LYS A 73 3.00 28.95 -8.82
C LYS A 73 3.00 27.45 -9.17
N TYR A 74 3.16 26.58 -8.19
CA TYR A 74 3.18 25.14 -8.41
C TYR A 74 1.78 24.64 -8.74
N LYS A 75 1.66 23.89 -9.84
CA LYS A 75 0.40 23.28 -10.25
C LYS A 75 0.28 21.92 -9.59
N LEU A 76 -0.81 21.67 -8.86
CA LEU A 76 -1.07 20.35 -8.32
C LEU A 76 -1.40 19.37 -9.45
N HIS A 77 -0.73 18.22 -9.45
CA HIS A 77 -0.96 17.13 -10.40
C HIS A 77 -2.08 16.19 -9.93
N SER A 78 -2.65 15.41 -10.85
CA SER A 78 -3.66 14.37 -10.55
C SER A 78 -3.23 13.40 -9.46
N ASN A 79 -1.93 13.09 -9.34
CA ASN A 79 -1.41 12.24 -8.27
C ASN A 79 -1.68 12.80 -6.86
N HIS A 80 -1.71 14.12 -6.70
CA HIS A 80 -2.06 14.77 -5.43
C HIS A 80 -3.55 14.57 -5.11
N HIS A 81 -4.41 14.62 -6.13
CA HIS A 81 -5.83 14.33 -5.99
C HIS A 81 -6.05 12.85 -5.65
N LEU A 82 -5.34 11.93 -6.32
CA LEU A 82 -5.38 10.51 -6.03
C LEU A 82 -4.89 10.20 -4.60
N ALA A 83 -3.87 10.90 -4.12
CA ALA A 83 -3.39 10.77 -2.75
C ALA A 83 -4.50 11.10 -1.74
N VAL A 84 -5.33 12.12 -1.97
CA VAL A 84 -6.48 12.41 -1.10
C VAL A 84 -7.47 11.24 -1.07
N HIS A 85 -7.67 10.53 -2.19
CA HIS A 85 -8.56 9.37 -2.24
C HIS A 85 -8.04 8.14 -1.47
N ILE A 86 -6.74 8.06 -1.14
CA ILE A 86 -6.20 6.96 -0.32
C ILE A 86 -6.92 6.87 1.03
N TYR A 87 -7.39 7.98 1.60
CA TYR A 87 -8.27 7.98 2.79
C TYR A 87 -9.49 7.05 2.62
N ASN A 88 -10.20 7.18 1.49
CA ASN A 88 -11.39 6.37 1.24
C ASN A 88 -11.02 4.90 1.08
N PHE A 89 -9.88 4.63 0.42
CA PHE A 89 -9.41 3.26 0.19
C PHE A 89 -8.93 2.58 1.48
N LEU A 90 -8.30 3.33 2.41
CA LEU A 90 -7.96 2.82 3.74
C LEU A 90 -9.21 2.37 4.52
N LYS A 91 -10.34 3.06 4.36
CA LYS A 91 -11.61 2.70 5.01
C LYS A 91 -12.32 1.52 4.34
N LEU A 92 -12.25 1.43 3.01
CA LEU A 92 -13.00 0.43 2.24
C LEU A 92 -12.24 -0.89 2.08
N PHE A 93 -10.94 -0.83 1.81
CA PHE A 93 -10.13 -1.98 1.40
C PHE A 93 -9.07 -2.37 2.42
N GLY A 94 -8.90 -1.56 3.48
CA GLY A 94 -7.90 -1.82 4.49
C GLY A 94 -6.51 -1.27 4.12
N PRO A 95 -5.43 -1.83 4.70
CA PRO A 95 -4.07 -1.34 4.52
C PRO A 95 -3.64 -1.30 3.05
N VAL A 96 -2.89 -0.27 2.63
CA VAL A 96 -2.45 -0.11 1.23
C VAL A 96 -1.70 -1.33 0.71
N HIS A 97 -0.91 -1.99 1.56
CA HIS A 97 -0.18 -3.20 1.19
C HIS A 97 -1.06 -4.33 0.64
N SER A 98 -2.34 -4.40 1.04
CA SER A 98 -3.27 -5.42 0.57
C SER A 98 -3.77 -5.19 -0.86
N TRP A 99 -3.71 -3.95 -1.36
CA TRP A 99 -4.32 -3.56 -2.64
C TRP A 99 -3.44 -2.65 -3.51
N TRP A 100 -2.17 -2.42 -3.16
CA TRP A 100 -1.24 -1.74 -4.07
C TRP A 100 -0.93 -2.64 -5.30
N THR A 101 -0.10 -2.20 -6.23
CA THR A 101 0.08 -2.91 -7.51
C THR A 101 0.66 -4.32 -7.42
N PHE A 102 1.53 -4.62 -6.45
CA PHE A 102 2.27 -5.89 -6.43
C PHE A 102 1.40 -7.16 -6.29
N PRO A 103 0.41 -7.27 -5.38
CA PRO A 103 -0.53 -8.39 -5.39
C PRO A 103 -1.21 -8.59 -6.74
N PHE A 104 -1.61 -7.50 -7.41
CA PHE A 104 -2.23 -7.58 -8.73
C PHE A 104 -1.23 -7.99 -9.80
N GLU A 105 0.02 -7.51 -9.77
CA GLU A 105 1.09 -7.97 -10.66
C GLU A 105 1.38 -9.47 -10.48
N CYS A 106 1.38 -9.96 -9.24
CA CYS A 106 1.52 -11.38 -8.94
C CYS A 106 0.37 -12.20 -9.50
N LEU A 107 -0.87 -11.70 -9.35
CA LEU A 107 -2.06 -12.34 -9.90
C LEU A 107 -2.02 -12.35 -11.44
N ILE A 108 -1.72 -11.21 -12.07
CA ILE A 108 -1.61 -11.09 -13.52
C ILE A 108 -0.57 -12.07 -14.05
N ARG A 109 0.60 -12.15 -13.43
CA ARG A 109 1.63 -13.12 -13.78
C ARG A 109 1.12 -14.56 -13.67
N ALA A 110 0.44 -14.90 -12.58
CA ALA A 110 -0.13 -16.24 -12.39
C ALA A 110 -1.15 -16.59 -13.49
N LEU A 111 -2.01 -15.64 -13.88
CA LEU A 111 -2.98 -15.82 -14.95
C LEU A 111 -2.30 -15.94 -16.33
N GLN A 112 -1.27 -15.14 -16.60
CA GLN A 112 -0.50 -15.19 -17.85
C GLN A 112 0.30 -16.48 -18.02
N CYS A 113 0.71 -17.13 -16.93
CA CYS A 113 1.39 -18.41 -16.98
C CYS A 113 0.45 -19.60 -17.24
N MET A 114 -0.87 -19.40 -17.22
CA MET A 114 -1.80 -20.49 -17.50
C MET A 114 -1.82 -20.82 -18.99
N PRO A 115 -1.73 -22.11 -19.37
CA PRO A 115 -1.79 -22.50 -20.77
C PRO A 115 -3.15 -22.11 -21.36
N SER A 116 -3.13 -21.39 -22.49
CA SER A 116 -4.34 -20.88 -23.12
C SER A 116 -4.48 -21.20 -24.60
N ASN A 117 -5.72 -21.47 -25.03
CA ASN A 117 -6.07 -21.62 -26.45
C ASN A 117 -6.25 -20.29 -27.20
N PHE A 118 -6.25 -19.15 -26.47
CA PHE A 118 -6.42 -17.78 -26.97
C PHE A 118 -7.73 -17.52 -27.74
N ILE A 119 -8.73 -18.38 -27.56
CA ILE A 119 -10.05 -18.21 -28.17
C ILE A 119 -10.90 -17.33 -27.24
N ILE A 120 -11.20 -16.10 -27.68
CA ILE A 120 -12.04 -15.16 -26.94
C ILE A 120 -13.42 -15.78 -26.71
N GLY A 121 -13.94 -15.73 -25.48
CA GLY A 121 -15.19 -16.37 -25.07
C GLY A 121 -15.01 -17.74 -24.42
N GLU A 122 -13.91 -18.46 -24.74
CA GLU A 122 -13.51 -19.69 -24.05
C GLU A 122 -12.34 -19.43 -23.08
N LEU A 123 -11.50 -18.44 -23.39
CA LEU A 123 -10.30 -18.06 -22.66
C LEU A 123 -10.62 -17.74 -21.20
N GLU A 124 -11.66 -16.95 -20.96
CA GLU A 124 -12.09 -16.51 -19.63
C GLU A 124 -12.53 -17.70 -18.77
N GLU A 125 -13.33 -18.59 -19.36
CA GLU A 125 -13.79 -19.81 -18.69
C GLU A 125 -12.63 -20.74 -18.37
N MET A 126 -11.74 -20.97 -19.32
CA MET A 126 -10.60 -21.85 -19.15
C MET A 126 -9.61 -21.32 -18.10
N ILE A 127 -9.24 -20.03 -18.16
CA ILE A 127 -8.37 -19.40 -17.15
C ILE A 127 -9.04 -19.47 -15.77
N SER A 128 -10.34 -19.16 -15.66
CA SER A 128 -11.09 -19.24 -14.40
C SER A 128 -11.10 -20.66 -13.82
N ARG A 129 -11.36 -21.67 -14.65
CA ARG A 129 -11.32 -23.09 -14.25
C ARG A 129 -9.91 -23.51 -13.83
N ALA A 130 -8.87 -23.11 -14.56
CA ALA A 130 -7.48 -23.42 -14.25
C ALA A 130 -7.04 -22.78 -12.92
N TYR A 131 -7.37 -21.50 -12.71
CA TYR A 131 -7.13 -20.78 -11.46
C TYR A 131 -7.83 -21.46 -10.27
N THR A 132 -9.12 -21.78 -10.42
CA THR A 132 -9.91 -22.45 -9.37
C THR A 132 -9.34 -23.82 -9.02
N ARG A 133 -8.94 -24.61 -10.02
CA ARG A 133 -8.29 -25.92 -9.80
C ARG A 133 -6.96 -25.79 -9.08
N SER A 134 -6.15 -24.79 -9.45
CA SER A 134 -4.87 -24.49 -8.79
C SER A 134 -5.08 -24.13 -7.32
N SER A 135 -6.01 -23.21 -7.02
CA SER A 135 -6.35 -22.82 -5.65
C SER A 135 -6.88 -23.99 -4.81
N ASN A 136 -7.74 -24.83 -5.39
CA ASN A 136 -8.24 -26.03 -4.71
C ASN A 136 -7.11 -27.03 -4.43
N LEU A 137 -6.16 -27.20 -5.35
CA LEU A 137 -5.00 -28.06 -5.14
C LEU A 137 -4.14 -27.53 -3.98
N CYS A 138 -3.82 -26.23 -3.95
CA CYS A 138 -3.10 -25.61 -2.83
C CYS A 138 -3.82 -25.86 -1.49
N ALA A 139 -5.14 -25.66 -1.45
CA ALA A 139 -5.94 -25.91 -0.25
C ALA A 139 -5.91 -27.38 0.21
N ILE A 140 -5.87 -28.34 -0.73
CA ILE A 140 -5.73 -29.77 -0.40
C ILE A 140 -4.34 -30.07 0.17
N LEU A 141 -3.28 -29.44 -0.38
CA LEU A 141 -1.90 -29.63 0.07
C LEU A 141 -1.64 -29.09 1.49
N ASP A 142 -2.47 -28.16 1.95
CA ASP A 142 -2.39 -27.59 3.30
C ASP A 142 -3.30 -28.29 4.33
N LYS A 143 -4.21 -29.19 3.89
CA LYS A 143 -5.07 -29.95 4.80
C LYS A 143 -4.31 -31.08 5.51
N PHE A 144 -4.62 -31.28 6.79
CA PHE A 144 -4.17 -32.45 7.56
C PHE A 144 -4.72 -33.73 6.90
N GLY A 145 -3.82 -34.63 6.49
CA GLY A 145 -4.17 -35.84 5.74
C GLY A 145 -4.06 -35.72 4.20
N CYS A 146 -3.36 -34.70 3.68
CA CYS A 146 -3.04 -34.60 2.25
C CYS A 146 -2.50 -35.94 1.70
N PRO A 147 -3.07 -36.48 0.60
CA PRO A 147 -2.60 -37.73 0.01
C PRO A 147 -1.11 -37.66 -0.35
N LYS A 148 -0.34 -38.67 0.06
CA LYS A 148 1.12 -38.74 -0.16
C LYS A 148 1.52 -38.60 -1.64
N VAL A 149 0.65 -39.05 -2.55
CA VAL A 149 0.88 -38.99 -4.01
C VAL A 149 0.96 -37.57 -4.55
N ILE A 150 0.20 -36.63 -4.00
CA ILE A 150 0.21 -35.22 -4.43
C ILE A 150 1.01 -34.32 -3.49
N GLN A 151 1.48 -34.83 -2.35
CA GLN A 151 2.19 -34.03 -1.34
C GLN A 151 3.46 -33.35 -1.89
N LYS A 152 4.07 -33.92 -2.94
CA LYS A 152 5.25 -33.37 -3.63
C LYS A 152 4.91 -32.45 -4.82
N SER A 153 3.63 -32.23 -5.11
CA SER A 153 3.15 -31.44 -6.25
C SER A 153 2.90 -29.97 -5.90
N ARG A 154 3.56 -29.44 -4.85
CA ARG A 154 3.47 -28.01 -4.55
C ARG A 154 4.05 -27.21 -5.73
N PRO A 155 3.29 -26.24 -6.28
CA PRO A 155 3.86 -25.34 -7.28
C PRO A 155 5.03 -24.56 -6.65
N ILE A 156 6.10 -24.37 -7.42
CA ILE A 156 7.27 -23.56 -7.07
C ILE A 156 6.89 -22.08 -7.09
#